data_AF-A0A9P0LCV4-F1
#
_entry.id   AF-A0A9P0LCV4-F1
#
_cell.length_a   1.000
_cell.length_b   1.000
_cell.length_c   1.000
_cell.angle_alpha   90.00
_cell.angle_beta   90.00
_cell.angle_gamma   90.00
#
_symmetry.space_group_name_H-M   'P 1'
#
loop_
_entity.id
_entity.type
_entity.pdbx_description
1 polymer ?
#
loop_
_entity_poly.entity_id
_entity_poly.type
_entity_poly.pdbx_seq_one_letter_code
_entity_poly.pdbx_strand_id
1 'polypeptide(L)'
;MKVLSNDSMRHNRLERYLKQQHPTLVLKTKEFFSSKAESLKRMRLDKSGSYHTASFQIAFMIAKQKEPHTISEELIKPCVLKATQIILGEGAEQKMKSISL
;
A
#
# COMPACT_ATOMS: atom_id res chain seq x y z
N MET A 1 15.60 -1.36 -5.82
CA MET A 1 14.82 -2.61 -5.96
C MET A 1 14.66 -2.88 -7.44
N LYS A 2 15.12 -4.03 -7.95
CA LYS A 2 15.04 -4.32 -9.39
C LYS A 2 13.64 -4.86 -9.71
N VAL A 3 12.89 -4.15 -10.54
CA VAL A 3 11.60 -4.64 -11.04
C VAL A 3 11.89 -5.66 -12.14
N LEU A 4 11.39 -6.88 -11.97
CA LEU A 4 11.54 -7.95 -12.95
C LEU A 4 10.33 -7.97 -13.88
N SER A 5 10.59 -8.14 -15.17
CA SER A 5 9.52 -8.46 -16.13
C SER A 5 8.98 -9.86 -15.85
N ASN A 6 7.70 -10.10 -16.17
CA ASN A 6 7.07 -11.42 -16.10
C ASN A 6 7.88 -12.52 -16.79
N ASP A 7 8.62 -12.17 -17.84
CA ASP A 7 9.46 -13.11 -18.56
C ASP A 7 10.60 -13.70 -17.68
N SER A 8 10.99 -12.99 -16.63
CA SER A 8 11.98 -13.45 -15.64
C SER A 8 11.47 -14.61 -14.79
N MET A 9 10.16 -14.89 -14.80
CA MET A 9 9.56 -16.02 -14.07
C MET A 9 9.69 -17.36 -14.82
N ARG A 10 10.16 -17.36 -16.08
CA ARG A 10 10.48 -18.60 -16.80
C ARG A 10 11.61 -19.33 -16.07
N HIS A 11 11.50 -20.65 -15.95
CA HIS A 11 12.41 -21.50 -15.16
C HIS A 11 13.89 -21.14 -15.32
N ASN A 12 14.41 -21.18 -16.56
CA ASN A 12 15.83 -20.93 -16.84
C ASN A 12 16.27 -19.49 -16.48
N ARG A 13 15.38 -18.50 -16.64
CA ARG A 13 15.68 -17.10 -16.34
C ARG A 13 15.60 -16.82 -14.84
N LEU A 14 14.61 -17.41 -14.17
CA LEU A 14 14.43 -17.34 -12.73
C LEU A 14 15.62 -17.98 -12.01
N GLU A 15 16.03 -19.19 -12.41
CA GLU A 15 17.14 -19.91 -11.80
C GLU A 15 18.45 -19.11 -11.93
N ARG A 16 18.75 -18.59 -13.13
CA ARG A 16 19.92 -17.74 -13.35
C ARG A 16 19.88 -16.48 -12.49
N TYR A 17 18.72 -15.83 -12.40
CA TYR A 17 18.54 -14.65 -11.57
C TYR A 17 18.79 -14.93 -10.10
N LEU A 18 18.21 -16.03 -9.57
CA LEU A 18 18.45 -16.45 -8.20
C LEU A 18 19.92 -16.75 -7.95
N LYS A 19 20.61 -17.47 -8.85
CA LYS A 19 22.06 -17.74 -8.71
C LYS A 19 22.91 -16.46 -8.66
N GLN A 20 22.58 -15.46 -9.46
CA GLN A 20 23.36 -14.21 -9.53
C GLN A 20 23.04 -13.23 -8.40
N GLN A 21 21.79 -13.12 -7.98
CA GLN A 21 21.32 -12.05 -7.07
C GLN A 21 20.98 -12.57 -5.68
N HIS A 22 20.54 -13.82 -5.57
CA HIS A 22 20.10 -14.44 -4.32
C HIS A 22 20.56 -15.89 -4.20
N PRO A 23 21.88 -16.17 -4.09
CA PRO A 23 22.42 -17.53 -4.11
C PRO A 23 21.80 -18.42 -3.01
N THR A 24 21.44 -17.82 -1.88
CA THR A 24 20.81 -18.47 -0.72
C THR A 24 19.40 -18.99 -0.98
N LEU A 25 18.74 -18.52 -2.04
CA LEU A 25 17.36 -18.89 -2.41
C LEU A 25 17.29 -20.00 -3.46
N VAL A 26 18.40 -20.33 -4.13
CA VAL A 26 18.43 -21.32 -5.23
C VAL A 26 18.06 -22.73 -4.74
N LEU A 27 18.47 -23.07 -3.52
CA LEU A 27 18.23 -24.40 -2.92
C LEU A 27 16.96 -24.45 -2.05
N LYS A 28 16.19 -23.36 -1.98
CA LYS A 28 14.99 -23.32 -1.15
C LYS A 28 13.85 -24.05 -1.85
N THR A 29 13.09 -24.81 -1.07
CA THR A 29 11.98 -25.58 -1.59
C THR A 29 10.78 -24.69 -1.91
N LYS A 30 9.82 -25.23 -2.66
CA LYS A 30 8.57 -24.52 -2.99
C LYS A 30 7.81 -24.09 -1.73
N GLU A 31 7.84 -24.90 -0.69
CA GLU A 31 7.17 -24.66 0.59
C GLU A 31 7.71 -23.41 1.28
N PHE A 32 9.02 -23.16 1.18
CA PHE A 32 9.63 -21.93 1.70
C PHE A 32 9.02 -20.69 1.04
N PHE A 33 8.91 -20.69 -0.29
CA PHE A 33 8.33 -19.56 -1.02
C PHE A 33 6.85 -19.39 -0.75
N SER A 34 6.09 -20.49 -0.67
CA SER A 34 4.67 -20.46 -0.28
C SER A 34 4.49 -19.88 1.13
N SER A 35 5.25 -20.37 2.11
CA SER A 35 5.20 -19.87 3.49
C SER A 35 5.60 -18.39 3.58
N LYS A 36 6.63 -17.99 2.83
CA LYS A 36 7.06 -16.59 2.76
C LYS A 36 5.99 -15.70 2.11
N ALA A 37 5.34 -16.16 1.05
CA ALA A 37 4.24 -15.44 0.41
C ALA A 37 3.06 -15.25 1.39
N GLU A 38 2.69 -16.29 2.13
CA GLU A 38 1.63 -16.19 3.14
C GLU A 38 2.02 -15.28 4.30
N SER A 39 3.28 -15.32 4.75
CA SER A 39 3.80 -14.38 5.74
C SER A 39 3.70 -12.94 5.26
N LEU A 40 4.08 -12.67 4.00
CA LEU A 40 3.97 -11.34 3.40
C LEU A 40 2.50 -10.88 3.27
N LYS A 41 1.59 -11.78 2.89
CA LYS A 41 0.15 -11.47 2.85
C LYS A 41 -0.40 -11.12 4.23
N ARG A 42 0.03 -11.83 5.28
CA ARG A 42 -0.37 -11.52 6.67
C ARG A 42 0.19 -10.19 7.16
N MET A 43 1.38 -9.80 6.71
CA MET A 43 1.99 -8.51 7.06
C MET A 43 1.39 -7.32 6.32
N ARG A 44 0.55 -7.52 5.29
CA ARG A 44 -0.14 -6.40 4.63
C ARG A 44 -1.12 -5.75 5.61
N LEU A 45 -0.83 -4.51 5.97
CA LEU A 45 -1.72 -3.63 6.73
C LEU A 45 -3.06 -3.41 5.99
N ASP A 46 -2.97 -3.34 4.66
CA ASP A 46 -4.11 -3.16 3.78
C ASP A 46 -4.53 -4.48 3.13
N LYS A 47 -5.46 -5.18 3.78
CA LYS A 47 -6.05 -6.41 3.22
C LYS A 47 -7.07 -6.12 2.11
N SER A 48 -7.65 -4.91 2.08
CA SER A 48 -8.80 -4.56 1.24
C SER A 48 -8.47 -3.61 0.08
N GLY A 49 -7.27 -3.02 0.04
CA GLY A 49 -6.93 -1.91 -0.84
C GLY A 49 -7.42 -0.53 -0.33
N SER A 50 -8.03 -0.47 0.86
CA SER A 50 -8.71 0.73 1.37
C SER A 50 -7.73 1.87 1.67
N TYR A 51 -6.50 1.55 2.09
CA TYR A 51 -5.48 2.57 2.35
C TYR A 51 -4.98 3.21 1.06
N HIS A 52 -4.83 2.42 -0.02
CA HIS A 52 -4.46 2.95 -1.33
C HIS A 52 -5.55 3.86 -1.89
N THR A 53 -6.82 3.44 -1.78
CA THR A 53 -7.98 4.25 -2.19
C THR A 53 -8.09 5.53 -1.37
N ALA A 54 -7.89 5.46 -0.05
CA ALA A 54 -7.90 6.64 0.82
C ALA A 54 -6.78 7.61 0.44
N SER A 55 -5.55 7.12 0.24
CA SER A 55 -4.40 7.93 -0.15
C SER A 55 -4.63 8.62 -1.50
N PHE A 56 -5.14 7.88 -2.50
CA PHE A 56 -5.49 8.44 -3.80
C PHE A 56 -6.56 9.53 -3.67
N GLN A 57 -7.62 9.29 -2.90
CA GLN A 57 -8.70 10.24 -2.72
C GLN A 57 -8.22 11.53 -2.03
N ILE A 58 -7.36 11.41 -1.02
CA ILE A 58 -6.73 12.56 -0.35
C ILE A 58 -5.89 13.35 -1.35
N ALA A 59 -5.00 12.69 -2.10
CA ALA A 59 -4.17 13.33 -3.10
C ALA A 59 -5.02 14.04 -4.18
N PHE A 60 -6.12 13.42 -4.60
CA PHE A 60 -7.06 14.01 -5.54
C PHE A 60 -7.79 15.24 -4.98
N MET A 61 -8.20 15.22 -3.71
CA MET A 61 -8.80 16.38 -3.04
C MET A 61 -7.82 17.55 -2.97
N ILE A 62 -6.56 17.27 -2.62
CA ILE A 62 -5.48 18.26 -2.59
C ILE A 62 -5.24 18.83 -4.01
N ALA A 63 -5.10 17.96 -5.00
CA ALA A 63 -4.87 18.37 -6.39
C ALA A 63 -6.03 19.19 -6.98
N LYS A 64 -7.28 18.90 -6.56
CA LYS A 64 -8.47 19.66 -6.98
C LYS A 64 -8.50 21.07 -6.44
N GLN A 65 -8.03 21.28 -5.21
CA GLN A 65 -8.11 22.61 -4.60
C GLN A 65 -7.15 23.61 -5.24
N LYS A 66 -6.03 23.20 -5.86
CA LYS A 66 -5.10 24.10 -6.60
C LYS A 66 -4.61 25.36 -5.85
N GLU A 67 -4.87 25.47 -4.55
CA GLU A 67 -4.62 26.68 -3.74
C GLU A 67 -3.30 26.60 -2.95
N PRO A 68 -2.73 27.75 -2.52
CA PRO A 68 -1.46 27.80 -1.82
C PRO A 68 -1.54 27.18 -0.42
N HIS A 69 -0.35 26.95 0.13
CA HIS A 69 0.00 26.30 1.41
C HIS A 69 -0.71 26.82 2.68
N THR A 70 -1.54 27.86 2.58
CA THR A 70 -2.25 28.51 3.68
C THR A 70 -3.55 27.80 4.09
N ILE A 71 -4.10 26.90 3.26
CA ILE A 71 -5.37 26.16 3.52
C ILE A 71 -5.11 24.82 4.22
N SER A 72 -3.89 24.55 4.71
CA SER A 72 -3.54 23.23 5.23
C SER A 72 -4.46 22.75 6.36
N GLU A 73 -4.85 23.60 7.30
CA GLU A 73 -5.75 23.22 8.41
C GLU A 73 -7.17 22.90 7.91
N GLU A 74 -7.72 23.70 7.00
CA GLU A 74 -9.03 23.47 6.39
C GLU A 74 -9.06 22.24 5.49
N LEU A 75 -7.93 21.82 4.93
CA LEU A 75 -7.82 20.65 4.06
C LEU A 75 -7.50 19.36 4.83
N ILE A 76 -6.69 19.46 5.89
CA ILE A 76 -6.35 18.31 6.74
C ILE A 76 -7.62 17.71 7.35
N LYS A 77 -8.53 18.55 7.89
CA LYS A 77 -9.77 18.08 8.53
C LYS A 77 -10.65 17.23 7.60
N PRO A 78 -11.07 17.69 6.40
CA PRO A 78 -11.87 16.88 5.48
C PRO A 78 -11.09 15.68 4.91
N CYS A 79 -9.78 15.78 4.71
CA CYS A 79 -8.95 14.65 4.30
C CYS A 79 -8.93 13.54 5.36
N VAL A 80 -8.77 13.89 6.63
CA VAL A 80 -8.79 12.94 7.77
C VAL A 80 -10.17 12.30 7.88
N LEU A 81 -11.25 13.08 7.80
CA LEU A 81 -12.61 12.55 7.81
C LEU A 81 -12.83 11.56 6.65
N LYS A 82 -12.41 11.91 5.43
CA LYS A 82 -12.58 11.04 4.27
C LYS A 82 -11.76 9.77 4.36
N ALA A 83 -10.53 9.86 4.87
CA ALA A 83 -9.69 8.69 5.13
C ALA A 83 -10.32 7.77 6.17
N THR A 84 -10.87 8.33 7.25
CA THR A 84 -11.53 7.54 8.31
C THR A 84 -12.78 6.84 7.80
N GLN A 85 -13.57 7.48 6.95
CA GLN A 85 -14.70 6.84 6.27
C GLN A 85 -14.26 5.66 5.40
N ILE A 86 -13.21 5.83 4.59
CA ILE A 86 -12.74 4.80 3.65
C ILE A 86 -12.07 3.62 4.38
N ILE A 87 -11.32 3.90 5.45
CA ILE A 87 -10.53 2.88 6.15
C ILE A 87 -11.38 2.16 7.22
N LEU A 88 -12.21 2.89 7.96
CA LEU A 88 -12.96 2.35 9.11
C LEU A 88 -14.45 2.11 8.80
N GLY A 89 -14.95 2.56 7.64
CA GLY A 89 -16.33 2.40 7.21
C GLY A 89 -17.21 3.64 7.45
N GLU A 90 -18.40 3.62 6.86
CA GLU A 90 -19.39 4.70 7.02
C GLU A 90 -19.80 4.88 8.48
N GLY A 91 -19.80 6.13 8.94
CA GLY A 91 -20.14 6.50 10.33
C GLY A 91 -18.95 6.67 11.27
N ALA A 92 -17.77 6.13 10.95
CA ALA A 92 -16.57 6.33 11.78
C ALA A 92 -16.09 7.79 11.81
N GLU A 93 -16.35 8.54 10.74
CA GLU A 93 -16.07 9.97 10.62
C GLU A 93 -16.75 10.82 11.71
N GLN A 94 -17.90 10.40 12.24
CA GLN A 94 -18.65 11.17 13.24
C GLN A 94 -17.87 11.28 14.56
N LYS A 95 -17.17 10.21 14.94
CA LYS A 95 -16.28 10.20 16.12
C LYS A 95 -15.01 11.03 15.89
N MET A 96 -14.60 11.21 14.64
CA MET A 96 -13.45 12.04 14.29
C MET A 96 -13.82 13.52 14.17
N LYS A 97 -15.08 13.86 13.87
CA LYS A 97 -15.58 15.25 13.84
C LYS A 97 -15.53 15.93 15.21
N SER A 98 -15.65 15.16 16.30
CA SER A 98 -15.60 15.70 17.67
C SER A 98 -14.19 16.06 18.15
N ILE A 99 -13.16 15.68 17.38
CA ILE A 99 -11.77 16.04 17.68
C ILE A 99 -11.50 17.41 17.06
N SER A 100 -11.16 18.40 17.88
CA SER A 100 -10.61 19.66 17.38
C SER A 100 -9.18 19.45 16.93
N LEU A 101 -8.90 19.88 15.69
CA LEU A 101 -7.57 20.06 15.12
C LEU A 101 -7.28 21.55 15.07
#